data_AF-A0A964JZJ0-F1
#
_entry.id   AF-A0A964JZJ0-F1
#
_cell.length_a   1.000
_cell.length_b   1.000
_cell.length_c   1.000
_cell.angle_alpha   90.00
_cell.angle_beta   90.00
_cell.angle_gamma   90.00
#
_symmetry.space_group_name_H-M   'P 1'
#
loop_
_entity.id
_entity.type
_entity.pdbx_description
1 polymer ?
#
loop_
_entity_poly.entity_id
_entity_poly.type
_entity_poly.pdbx_seq_one_letter_code
_entity_poly.pdbx_strand_id
1 'polypeptide(L)'
;MQANPYSLEQLSAAYKNSCMAELQALKPGNVHAFADGHGMTIYDFIKSAEVSASVIAKADISVGERILGAIAATQHSVGLNTNLGLVLLCAPLIHAAWHRSAMETLQQSLSNTLRQLTVDDAMRAGQAIVLANPAGLGRADEYDVKQTPSVSLLEMMRSAQTKDRIAWQYAHDFSDIFDFGLARYAEAMAKWQNQAWATTALYLGFLTRQLDSHIVRKYGESLAIAVRNEARDIEVEYWATNNPKLMQKKLLAWDVSLKQRDINPGTSADLTVASLLLSALTDSSV
;
A
#
# COMPACT_ATOMS: atom_id res chain seq x y z
N MET A 1 17.63 2.03 -28.01
CA MET A 1 17.11 1.52 -26.73
C MET A 1 18.01 2.06 -25.64
N GLN A 2 17.56 3.07 -24.89
CA GLN A 2 18.23 3.36 -23.62
C GLN A 2 17.99 2.18 -22.69
N ALA A 3 19.05 1.68 -22.06
CA ALA A 3 18.94 0.62 -21.08
C ALA A 3 18.04 1.08 -19.94
N ASN A 4 17.18 0.18 -19.48
CA ASN A 4 16.34 0.40 -18.33
C ASN A 4 17.18 0.81 -17.11
N PRO A 5 16.80 1.84 -16.34
CA PRO A 5 17.56 2.19 -15.13
C PRO A 5 17.51 1.09 -14.06
N TYR A 6 16.59 0.13 -14.17
CA TYR A 6 16.38 -0.91 -13.18
C TYR A 6 16.64 -2.32 -13.72
N SER A 7 17.14 -3.18 -12.85
CA SER A 7 17.14 -4.64 -13.01
C SER A 7 15.96 -5.26 -12.25
N LEU A 8 15.67 -6.53 -12.57
CA LEU A 8 14.70 -7.34 -11.84
C LEU A 8 15.03 -7.39 -10.34
N GLU A 9 16.30 -7.58 -10.00
CA GLU A 9 16.80 -7.68 -8.63
C GLU A 9 16.60 -6.36 -7.88
N GLN A 10 16.88 -5.23 -8.53
CA GLN A 10 16.71 -3.90 -7.91
C GLN A 10 15.24 -3.63 -7.59
N LEU A 11 14.30 -3.90 -8.52
CA LEU A 11 12.87 -3.68 -8.27
C LEU A 11 12.30 -4.68 -7.27
N SER A 12 12.74 -5.94 -7.32
CA SER A 12 12.37 -6.96 -6.33
C SER A 12 12.83 -6.55 -4.93
N ALA A 13 14.06 -6.07 -4.81
CA ALA A 13 14.63 -5.61 -3.55
C ALA A 13 13.92 -4.36 -3.04
N ALA A 14 13.66 -3.36 -3.90
CA ALA A 14 12.92 -2.16 -3.52
C ALA A 14 11.54 -2.52 -2.95
N TYR A 15 10.75 -3.32 -3.67
CA TYR A 15 9.45 -3.79 -3.20
C TYR A 15 9.54 -4.56 -1.87
N LYS A 16 10.42 -5.56 -1.79
CA LYS A 16 10.60 -6.38 -0.58
C LYS A 16 10.99 -5.51 0.61
N ASN A 17 11.97 -4.62 0.43
CA ASN A 17 12.48 -3.75 1.48
C ASN A 17 11.41 -2.76 1.97
N SER A 18 10.58 -2.22 1.07
CA SER A 18 9.45 -1.37 1.47
C SER A 18 8.42 -2.14 2.30
N CYS A 19 8.13 -3.40 1.95
CA CYS A 19 7.28 -4.25 2.78
C CYS A 19 7.92 -4.52 4.15
N MET A 20 9.22 -4.80 4.20
CA MET A 20 9.91 -5.10 5.47
C MET A 20 10.02 -3.87 6.37
N ALA A 21 10.32 -2.70 5.81
CA ALA A 21 10.40 -1.44 6.55
C ALA A 21 9.05 -1.10 7.20
N GLU A 22 7.96 -1.39 6.49
CA GLU A 22 6.61 -1.23 7.01
C GLU A 22 6.34 -2.19 8.19
N LEU A 23 6.68 -3.48 8.08
CA LEU A 23 6.51 -4.46 9.17
C LEU A 23 7.34 -4.16 10.42
N GLN A 24 8.47 -3.47 10.26
CA GLN A 24 9.33 -3.04 11.37
C GLN A 24 8.80 -1.82 12.11
N ALA A 25 7.88 -1.06 11.51
CA ALA A 25 7.28 0.14 12.11
C ALA A 25 6.15 -0.21 13.08
N LEU A 26 5.92 0.63 14.09
CA LEU A 26 4.73 0.51 14.92
C LEU A 26 3.54 1.11 14.19
N LYS A 27 2.60 0.25 13.81
CA LYS A 27 1.36 0.63 13.11
C LYS A 27 0.15 0.17 13.91
N PRO A 28 -0.27 0.94 14.93
CA PRO A 28 -1.37 0.55 15.82
C PRO A 28 -2.61 0.06 15.06
N GLY A 29 -3.09 -1.14 15.41
CA GLY A 29 -4.24 -1.81 14.80
C GLY A 29 -3.91 -2.69 13.59
N ASN A 30 -2.74 -2.52 12.96
CA ASN A 30 -2.28 -3.36 11.86
C ASN A 30 -1.23 -4.39 12.36
N VAL A 31 -0.75 -5.27 11.48
CA VAL A 31 0.27 -6.28 11.82
C VAL A 31 1.66 -5.64 11.80
N HIS A 32 2.51 -5.96 12.79
CA HIS A 32 3.88 -5.46 12.88
C HIS A 32 4.75 -6.35 13.79
N ALA A 33 6.07 -6.15 13.81
CA ALA A 33 7.05 -7.02 14.49
C ALA A 33 6.90 -7.17 16.01
N PHE A 34 6.03 -6.37 16.63
CA PHE A 34 5.81 -6.37 18.08
C PHE A 34 4.48 -7.02 18.49
N ALA A 35 3.61 -7.35 17.54
CA ALA A 35 2.35 -8.04 17.81
C ALA A 35 1.69 -8.55 16.51
N ASP A 36 1.27 -9.81 16.53
CA ASP A 36 0.36 -10.39 15.54
C ASP A 36 -1.00 -9.67 15.55
N GLY A 37 -1.85 -9.94 14.56
CA GLY A 37 -3.17 -9.32 14.49
C GLY A 37 -4.08 -9.94 13.43
N HIS A 38 -5.39 -9.92 13.70
CA HIS A 38 -6.45 -10.32 12.75
C HIS A 38 -6.31 -11.75 12.22
N GLY A 39 -5.82 -12.67 13.05
CA GLY A 39 -5.60 -14.08 12.67
C GLY A 39 -4.39 -14.32 11.77
N MET A 40 -3.54 -13.31 11.57
CA MET A 40 -2.31 -13.39 10.80
C MET A 40 -1.09 -13.10 11.68
N THR A 41 0.03 -13.71 11.33
CA THR A 41 1.33 -13.52 11.99
C THR A 41 2.24 -12.64 11.15
N ILE A 42 3.26 -12.03 11.76
CA ILE A 42 4.29 -11.34 10.97
C ILE A 42 4.97 -12.27 9.93
N TYR A 43 5.10 -13.57 10.23
CA TYR A 43 5.69 -14.54 9.31
C TYR A 43 4.90 -14.67 8.00
N ASP A 44 3.58 -14.56 8.06
CA ASP A 44 2.71 -14.58 6.89
C ASP A 44 3.00 -13.39 5.97
N PHE A 45 3.17 -12.19 6.54
CA PHE A 45 3.50 -10.99 5.76
C PHE A 45 4.93 -11.02 5.20
N ILE A 46 5.90 -11.50 5.98
CA ILE A 46 7.27 -11.71 5.51
C ILE A 46 7.26 -12.66 4.32
N LYS A 47 6.61 -13.82 4.47
CA LYS A 47 6.53 -14.82 3.41
C LYS A 47 5.86 -14.25 2.17
N SER A 48 4.77 -13.51 2.33
CA SER A 48 4.08 -12.85 1.21
C SER A 48 4.96 -11.87 0.46
N ALA A 49 5.70 -11.01 1.17
CA ALA A 49 6.65 -10.11 0.53
C ALA A 49 7.75 -10.85 -0.24
N GLU A 50 8.24 -11.98 0.29
CA GLU A 50 9.26 -12.79 -0.37
C GLU A 50 8.78 -13.45 -1.65
N VAL A 51 7.61 -14.09 -1.61
CA VAL A 51 7.10 -14.85 -2.75
C VAL A 51 6.54 -13.95 -3.84
N SER A 52 6.06 -12.75 -3.48
CA SER A 52 5.52 -11.81 -4.46
C SER A 52 6.60 -10.91 -5.09
N ALA A 53 7.77 -10.72 -4.46
CA ALA A 53 8.78 -9.75 -4.90
C ALA A 53 9.32 -9.99 -6.32
N SER A 54 9.76 -11.21 -6.62
CA SER A 54 10.27 -11.53 -7.97
C SER A 54 9.18 -11.53 -9.02
N VAL A 55 7.94 -11.87 -8.63
CA VAL A 55 6.79 -11.94 -9.51
C VAL A 55 6.33 -10.54 -9.91
N ILE A 56 6.13 -9.65 -8.93
CA ILE A 56 5.67 -8.28 -9.19
C ILE A 56 6.72 -7.47 -9.96
N ALA A 57 8.01 -7.81 -9.81
CA ALA A 57 9.13 -7.14 -10.47
C ALA A 57 9.48 -7.70 -11.85
N LYS A 58 8.88 -8.80 -12.32
CA LYS A 58 9.21 -9.44 -13.61
C LYS A 58 9.17 -8.43 -14.79
N ALA A 59 10.13 -8.48 -15.71
CA ALA A 59 10.12 -7.62 -16.90
C ALA A 59 9.02 -8.05 -17.90
N ASP A 60 8.65 -7.14 -18.80
CA ASP A 60 7.81 -7.42 -19.98
C ASP A 60 6.44 -8.05 -19.69
N ILE A 61 5.86 -7.72 -18.53
CA ILE A 61 4.49 -8.10 -18.16
C ILE A 61 3.64 -6.88 -17.80
N SER A 62 2.34 -6.98 -18.06
CA SER A 62 1.35 -5.95 -17.82
C SER A 62 1.15 -5.67 -16.33
N VAL A 63 0.47 -4.58 -15.99
CA VAL A 63 0.13 -4.26 -14.58
C VAL A 63 -0.80 -5.33 -14.01
N GLY A 64 -1.81 -5.77 -14.76
CA GLY A 64 -2.71 -6.84 -14.35
C GLY A 64 -2.00 -8.17 -14.14
N GLU A 65 -1.05 -8.54 -15.01
CA GLU A 65 -0.24 -9.75 -14.84
C GLU A 65 0.60 -9.71 -13.56
N ARG A 66 1.21 -8.54 -13.23
CA ARG A 66 1.93 -8.34 -11.97
C ARG A 66 1.01 -8.54 -10.76
N ILE A 67 -0.17 -7.93 -10.78
CA ILE A 67 -1.16 -8.02 -9.70
C ILE A 67 -1.58 -9.48 -9.49
N LEU A 68 -2.07 -10.15 -10.54
CA LEU A 68 -2.55 -11.52 -10.44
C LEU A 68 -1.43 -12.49 -10.04
N GLY A 69 -0.26 -12.37 -10.65
CA GLY A 69 0.89 -13.23 -10.33
C GLY A 69 1.34 -13.08 -8.89
N ALA A 70 1.46 -11.85 -8.39
CA ALA A 70 1.87 -11.57 -7.02
C ALA A 70 0.87 -12.15 -6.01
N ILE A 71 -0.44 -11.96 -6.24
CA ILE A 71 -1.48 -12.49 -5.37
C ILE A 71 -1.57 -14.01 -5.44
N ALA A 72 -1.41 -14.61 -6.63
CA ALA A 72 -1.36 -16.06 -6.76
C ALA A 72 -0.18 -16.68 -6.01
N ALA A 73 1.00 -16.05 -6.06
CA ALA A 73 2.17 -16.50 -5.31
C ALA A 73 1.95 -16.44 -3.79
N THR A 74 1.34 -15.36 -3.30
CA THR A 74 0.93 -15.22 -1.89
C THR A 74 -0.12 -16.27 -1.51
N GLN A 75 -1.18 -16.43 -2.28
CA GLN A 75 -2.25 -17.37 -1.98
C GLN A 75 -1.75 -18.82 -1.95
N HIS A 76 -0.82 -19.19 -2.84
CA HIS A 76 -0.20 -20.51 -2.85
C HIS A 76 0.66 -20.77 -1.61
N SER A 77 1.34 -19.74 -1.09
CA SER A 77 2.33 -19.90 -0.02
C SER A 77 1.78 -19.69 1.39
N VAL A 78 0.77 -18.83 1.53
CA VAL A 78 0.23 -18.37 2.83
C VAL A 78 -1.26 -18.67 2.95
N GLY A 79 -2.02 -18.64 1.86
CA GLY A 79 -3.46 -18.89 1.86
C GLY A 79 -4.33 -17.78 2.49
N LEU A 80 -3.72 -16.66 2.87
CA LEU A 80 -4.35 -15.52 3.51
C LEU A 80 -4.14 -14.24 2.70
N ASN A 81 -5.08 -13.29 2.82
CA ASN A 81 -4.94 -11.97 2.22
C ASN A 81 -4.08 -11.04 3.09
N THR A 82 -2.78 -11.07 2.86
CA THR A 82 -1.81 -10.23 3.58
C THR A 82 -1.35 -9.00 2.80
N ASN A 83 -1.57 -8.94 1.48
CA ASN A 83 -0.91 -7.95 0.63
C ASN A 83 -1.72 -7.49 -0.61
N LEU A 84 -3.03 -7.77 -0.71
CA LEU A 84 -3.80 -7.33 -1.88
C LEU A 84 -3.71 -5.81 -2.11
N GLY A 85 -3.95 -5.03 -1.06
CA GLY A 85 -4.01 -3.58 -1.19
C GLY A 85 -2.67 -2.98 -1.62
N LEU A 86 -1.59 -3.31 -0.92
CA LEU A 86 -0.25 -2.87 -1.30
C LEU A 86 0.18 -3.37 -2.69
N VAL A 87 -0.20 -4.59 -3.12
CA VAL A 87 0.14 -5.08 -4.47
C VAL A 87 -0.57 -4.27 -5.55
N LEU A 88 -1.85 -3.92 -5.34
CA LEU A 88 -2.59 -3.03 -6.24
C LEU A 88 -1.89 -1.66 -6.37
N LEU A 89 -1.34 -1.11 -5.30
CA LEU A 89 -0.61 0.16 -5.37
C LEU A 89 0.80 0.01 -5.98
N CYS A 90 1.54 -1.04 -5.62
CA CYS A 90 2.93 -1.21 -6.01
C CYS A 90 3.10 -1.67 -7.47
N ALA A 91 2.18 -2.46 -8.02
CA ALA A 91 2.28 -2.97 -9.39
C ALA A 91 2.40 -1.87 -10.46
N PRO A 92 1.54 -0.82 -10.49
CA PRO A 92 1.70 0.27 -11.46
C PRO A 92 2.96 1.12 -11.20
N LEU A 93 3.42 1.27 -9.95
CA LEU A 93 4.69 1.96 -9.65
C LEU A 93 5.90 1.21 -10.23
N ILE A 94 5.92 -0.11 -10.08
CA ILE A 94 6.98 -0.97 -10.62
C ILE A 94 6.94 -0.99 -12.15
N HIS A 95 5.75 -1.08 -12.74
CA HIS A 95 5.59 -1.00 -14.20
C HIS A 95 6.09 0.36 -14.72
N ALA A 96 5.72 1.45 -14.06
CA ALA A 96 6.21 2.78 -14.40
C ALA A 96 7.74 2.88 -14.28
N ALA A 97 8.35 2.26 -13.27
CA ALA A 97 9.80 2.26 -13.11
C ALA A 97 10.51 1.49 -14.23
N TRP A 98 9.98 0.34 -14.65
CA TRP A 98 10.47 -0.39 -15.82
C TRP A 98 10.33 0.44 -17.10
N HIS A 99 9.20 1.10 -17.34
CA HIS A 99 8.97 1.74 -18.64
C HIS A 99 9.39 3.22 -18.69
N ARG A 100 10.00 3.74 -17.62
CA ARG A 100 10.43 5.14 -17.52
C ARG A 100 11.56 5.44 -18.51
N SER A 101 11.34 6.42 -19.38
CA SER A 101 12.41 6.99 -20.18
C SER A 101 13.32 7.91 -19.35
N ALA A 102 14.57 8.11 -19.77
CA ALA A 102 15.50 8.99 -19.04
C ALA A 102 15.04 10.46 -18.97
N MET A 103 14.13 10.88 -19.86
CA MET A 103 13.61 12.25 -19.93
C MET A 103 12.35 12.46 -19.09
N GLU A 104 11.76 11.39 -18.53
CA GLU A 104 10.52 11.46 -17.76
C GLU A 104 10.77 11.27 -16.27
N THR A 105 10.02 12.01 -15.46
CA THR A 105 9.90 11.72 -14.03
C THR A 105 9.13 10.41 -13.82
N LEU A 106 9.32 9.77 -12.68
CA LEU A 106 8.56 8.56 -12.34
C LEU A 106 7.04 8.83 -12.28
N GLN A 107 6.64 10.04 -11.86
CA GLN A 107 5.23 10.46 -11.85
C GLN A 107 4.66 10.56 -13.28
N GLN A 108 5.41 11.10 -14.24
CA GLN A 108 5.00 11.15 -15.65
C GLN A 108 4.85 9.73 -16.23
N SER A 109 5.83 8.86 -15.98
CA SER A 109 5.78 7.45 -16.40
C SER A 109 4.59 6.70 -15.78
N LEU A 110 4.30 6.95 -14.50
CA LEU A 110 3.13 6.38 -13.84
C LEU A 110 1.82 6.88 -14.47
N SER A 111 1.70 8.17 -14.70
CA SER A 111 0.50 8.75 -15.32
C SER A 111 0.26 8.18 -16.73
N ASN A 112 1.34 7.96 -17.49
CA ASN A 112 1.28 7.24 -18.77
C ASN A 112 0.83 5.78 -18.59
N THR A 113 1.42 5.07 -17.62
CA THR A 113 1.05 3.69 -17.27
C THR A 113 -0.44 3.56 -16.96
N LEU A 114 -0.97 4.45 -16.09
CA LEU A 114 -2.38 4.42 -15.68
C LEU A 114 -3.32 4.66 -16.87
N ARG A 115 -3.00 5.62 -17.76
CA ARG A 115 -3.79 5.90 -18.97
C ARG A 115 -3.81 4.76 -19.98
N GLN A 116 -2.80 3.90 -19.97
CA GLN A 116 -2.65 2.78 -20.91
C GLN A 116 -3.17 1.45 -20.36
N LEU A 117 -3.69 1.43 -19.13
CA LEU A 117 -4.30 0.23 -18.56
C LEU A 117 -5.45 -0.28 -19.42
N THR A 118 -5.50 -1.60 -19.59
CA THR A 118 -6.41 -2.26 -20.54
C THR A 118 -7.56 -2.97 -19.84
N VAL A 119 -8.48 -3.52 -20.64
CA VAL A 119 -9.53 -4.43 -20.16
C VAL A 119 -8.93 -5.75 -19.63
N ASP A 120 -7.84 -6.24 -20.23
CA ASP A 120 -7.13 -7.43 -19.73
C ASP A 120 -6.51 -7.16 -18.35
N ASP A 121 -5.96 -5.96 -18.13
CA ASP A 121 -5.50 -5.55 -16.80
C ASP A 121 -6.64 -5.53 -15.78
N ALA A 122 -7.83 -5.06 -16.17
CA ALA A 122 -9.02 -5.08 -15.33
C ALA A 122 -9.42 -6.51 -14.97
N MET A 123 -9.42 -7.41 -15.96
CA MET A 123 -9.78 -8.82 -15.77
C MET A 123 -8.83 -9.50 -14.79
N ARG A 124 -7.52 -9.29 -14.94
CA ARG A 124 -6.51 -9.88 -14.05
C ARG A 124 -6.55 -9.30 -12.65
N ALA A 125 -6.75 -7.99 -12.51
CA ALA A 125 -6.93 -7.36 -11.20
C ALA A 125 -8.20 -7.88 -10.52
N GLY A 126 -9.32 -8.03 -11.25
CA GLY A 126 -10.54 -8.64 -10.74
C GLY A 126 -10.34 -10.08 -10.27
N GLN A 127 -9.66 -10.91 -11.08
CA GLN A 127 -9.29 -12.28 -10.70
C GLN A 127 -8.42 -12.30 -9.43
N ALA A 128 -7.47 -11.38 -9.30
CA ALA A 128 -6.61 -11.28 -8.13
C ALA A 128 -7.41 -10.87 -6.88
N ILE A 129 -8.32 -9.91 -6.99
CA ILE A 129 -9.20 -9.48 -5.89
C ILE A 129 -10.11 -10.64 -5.45
N VAL A 130 -10.69 -11.39 -6.39
CA VAL A 130 -11.49 -12.57 -6.09
C VAL A 130 -10.65 -13.66 -5.42
N LEU A 131 -9.44 -13.92 -5.92
CA LEU A 131 -8.51 -14.91 -5.37
C LEU A 131 -8.09 -14.57 -3.93
N ALA A 132 -7.77 -13.30 -3.66
CA ALA A 132 -7.42 -12.84 -2.33
C ALA A 132 -8.63 -12.81 -1.37
N ASN A 133 -9.86 -12.75 -1.88
CA ASN A 133 -11.09 -12.75 -1.08
C ASN A 133 -11.06 -11.76 0.12
N PRO A 134 -10.86 -10.45 -0.11
CA PRO A 134 -10.78 -9.45 0.96
C PRO A 134 -12.08 -9.34 1.75
N ALA A 135 -11.94 -9.01 3.04
CA ALA A 135 -13.07 -8.74 3.91
C ALA A 135 -13.95 -7.61 3.35
N GLY A 136 -15.26 -7.87 3.25
CA GLY A 136 -16.23 -6.89 2.79
C GLY A 136 -16.25 -6.65 1.27
N LEU A 137 -15.70 -7.56 0.45
CA LEU A 137 -15.72 -7.43 -1.02
C LEU A 137 -17.13 -7.20 -1.59
N GLY A 138 -18.15 -7.83 -0.99
CA GLY A 138 -19.55 -7.57 -1.30
C GLY A 138 -19.91 -7.81 -2.78
N ARG A 139 -20.83 -6.97 -3.28
CA ARG A 139 -21.23 -6.84 -4.68
C ARG A 139 -21.12 -5.36 -5.06
N ALA A 140 -20.58 -5.07 -6.23
CA ALA A 140 -20.56 -3.70 -6.77
C ALA A 140 -21.72 -3.50 -7.77
N ASP A 141 -22.25 -2.29 -7.81
CA ASP A 141 -23.31 -1.90 -8.75
C ASP A 141 -22.77 -1.79 -10.18
N GLU A 142 -21.54 -1.32 -10.32
CA GLU A 142 -20.82 -1.17 -11.58
C GLU A 142 -19.50 -1.95 -11.54
N TYR A 143 -19.21 -2.67 -12.63
CA TYR A 143 -17.95 -3.38 -12.85
C TYR A 143 -17.54 -4.30 -11.68
N ASP A 144 -18.49 -5.11 -11.20
CA ASP A 144 -18.23 -6.09 -10.15
C ASP A 144 -17.09 -7.04 -10.56
N VAL A 145 -16.09 -7.18 -9.68
CA VAL A 145 -14.88 -7.99 -9.93
C VAL A 145 -15.15 -9.48 -10.15
N LYS A 146 -16.34 -9.98 -9.80
CA LYS A 146 -16.79 -11.35 -10.07
C LYS A 146 -17.35 -11.52 -11.49
N GLN A 147 -17.51 -10.43 -12.23
CA GLN A 147 -17.98 -10.43 -13.61
C GLN A 147 -16.83 -10.14 -14.57
N THR A 148 -17.00 -10.50 -15.84
CA THR A 148 -16.04 -10.14 -16.89
C THR A 148 -16.07 -8.63 -17.11
N PRO A 149 -14.95 -7.91 -16.94
CA PRO A 149 -14.93 -6.47 -17.14
C PRO A 149 -15.05 -6.12 -18.63
N SER A 150 -15.71 -5.01 -18.91
CA SER A 150 -15.86 -4.44 -20.25
C SER A 150 -15.12 -3.11 -20.42
N VAL A 151 -14.41 -2.67 -19.38
CA VAL A 151 -13.73 -1.37 -19.30
C VAL A 151 -12.28 -1.56 -18.84
N SER A 152 -11.44 -0.54 -19.05
CA SER A 152 -10.06 -0.55 -18.58
C SER A 152 -9.96 -0.63 -17.04
N LEU A 153 -8.81 -1.07 -16.52
CA LEU A 153 -8.58 -1.07 -15.07
C LEU A 153 -8.69 0.33 -14.48
N LEU A 154 -8.26 1.37 -15.21
CA LEU A 154 -8.40 2.76 -14.75
C LEU A 154 -9.88 3.18 -14.63
N GLU A 155 -10.73 2.83 -15.60
CA GLU A 155 -12.17 3.11 -15.54
C GLU A 155 -12.85 2.34 -14.42
N MET A 156 -12.48 1.07 -14.22
CA MET A 156 -12.96 0.26 -13.10
C MET A 156 -12.57 0.86 -11.74
N MET A 157 -11.35 1.37 -11.60
CA MET A 157 -10.92 2.04 -10.36
C MET A 157 -11.63 3.40 -10.18
N ARG A 158 -11.90 4.14 -11.27
CA ARG A 158 -12.67 5.40 -11.20
C ARG A 158 -14.10 5.19 -10.71
N SER A 159 -14.77 4.08 -11.01
CA SER A 159 -16.12 3.83 -10.47
C SER A 159 -16.12 3.57 -8.96
N ALA A 160 -15.01 3.06 -8.41
CA ALA A 160 -14.86 2.75 -6.98
C ALA A 160 -14.19 3.87 -6.15
N GLN A 161 -13.71 4.94 -6.77
CA GLN A 161 -12.86 5.97 -6.14
C GLN A 161 -13.44 6.66 -4.89
N THR A 162 -14.77 6.71 -4.76
CA THR A 162 -15.44 7.34 -3.61
C THR A 162 -15.57 6.40 -2.41
N LYS A 163 -15.45 5.09 -2.64
CA LYS A 163 -15.61 4.04 -1.63
C LYS A 163 -14.26 3.44 -1.20
N ASP A 164 -13.29 3.42 -2.10
CA ASP A 164 -11.99 2.77 -1.87
C ASP A 164 -10.84 3.74 -2.20
N ARG A 165 -9.94 3.94 -1.24
CA ARG A 165 -8.86 4.92 -1.36
C ARG A 165 -7.70 4.42 -2.23
N ILE A 166 -7.56 3.12 -2.44
CA ILE A 166 -6.64 2.55 -3.43
C ILE A 166 -7.15 2.90 -4.83
N ALA A 167 -8.44 2.71 -5.07
CA ALA A 167 -9.09 3.08 -6.33
C ALA A 167 -8.99 4.61 -6.58
N TRP A 168 -9.08 5.41 -5.51
CA TRP A 168 -8.82 6.85 -5.59
C TRP A 168 -7.40 7.18 -6.07
N GLN A 169 -6.36 6.43 -5.65
CA GLN A 169 -4.99 6.66 -6.15
C GLN A 169 -4.90 6.50 -7.66
N TYR A 170 -5.51 5.44 -8.22
CA TYR A 170 -5.57 5.24 -9.67
C TYR A 170 -6.28 6.40 -10.37
N ALA A 171 -7.41 6.86 -9.82
CA ALA A 171 -8.19 7.94 -10.42
C ALA A 171 -7.50 9.31 -10.38
N HIS A 172 -6.57 9.52 -9.44
CA HIS A 172 -5.91 10.81 -9.16
C HIS A 172 -4.38 10.72 -9.22
N ASP A 173 -3.85 9.90 -10.14
CA ASP A 173 -2.42 9.78 -10.44
C ASP A 173 -1.52 9.62 -9.19
N PHE A 174 -2.00 8.87 -8.19
CA PHE A 174 -1.30 8.56 -6.93
C PHE A 174 -0.95 9.82 -6.10
N SER A 175 -1.74 10.89 -6.22
CA SER A 175 -1.48 12.18 -5.56
C SER A 175 -1.28 12.12 -4.04
N ASP A 176 -1.96 11.25 -3.29
CA ASP A 176 -1.67 11.14 -1.85
C ASP A 176 -0.25 10.63 -1.58
N ILE A 177 0.24 9.74 -2.43
CA ILE A 177 1.56 9.12 -2.29
C ILE A 177 2.64 10.12 -2.73
N PHE A 178 2.46 10.80 -3.86
CA PHE A 178 3.42 11.79 -4.38
C PHE A 178 3.43 13.08 -3.56
N ASP A 179 2.26 13.68 -3.31
CA ASP A 179 2.17 15.03 -2.77
C ASP A 179 2.28 15.06 -1.24
N PHE A 180 1.87 13.99 -0.57
CA PHE A 180 1.90 13.90 0.89
C PHE A 180 2.86 12.82 1.40
N GLY A 181 2.76 11.59 0.89
CA GLY A 181 3.50 10.45 1.43
C GLY A 181 5.02 10.62 1.37
N LEU A 182 5.55 11.05 0.22
CA LEU A 182 6.97 11.33 0.06
C LEU A 182 7.46 12.44 1.00
N ALA A 183 6.76 13.58 1.01
CA ALA A 183 7.14 14.72 1.85
C ALA A 183 7.12 14.35 3.33
N ARG A 184 6.05 13.67 3.78
CA ARG A 184 5.90 13.23 5.17
C ARG A 184 7.00 12.27 5.60
N TYR A 185 7.35 11.31 4.76
CA TYR A 185 8.43 10.36 5.05
C TYR A 185 9.79 11.07 5.09
N ALA A 186 10.07 11.95 4.13
CA ALA A 186 11.31 12.72 4.09
C ALA A 186 11.48 13.64 5.31
N GLU A 187 10.41 14.35 5.73
CA GLU A 187 10.40 15.17 6.95
C GLU A 187 10.73 14.34 8.19
N ALA A 188 10.11 13.16 8.30
CA ALA A 188 10.30 12.26 9.44
C ALA A 188 11.71 11.65 9.46
N MET A 189 12.25 11.28 8.29
CA MET A 189 13.62 10.82 8.13
C MET A 189 14.62 11.92 8.49
N ALA A 190 14.39 13.17 8.07
CA ALA A 190 15.24 14.30 8.42
C ALA A 190 15.23 14.57 9.94
N LYS A 191 14.06 14.45 10.58
CA LYS A 191 13.91 14.70 12.02
C LYS A 191 14.53 13.62 12.89
N TRP A 192 14.31 12.34 12.57
CA TRP A 192 14.66 11.23 13.47
C TRP A 192 15.75 10.29 12.96
N GLN A 193 16.13 10.37 11.68
CA GLN A 193 17.17 9.56 11.05
C GLN A 193 16.99 8.05 11.32
N ASN A 194 15.75 7.60 11.36
CA ASN A 194 15.39 6.23 11.66
C ASN A 194 14.16 5.80 10.85
N GLN A 195 14.33 4.79 10.01
CA GLN A 195 13.30 4.33 9.08
C GLN A 195 12.05 3.81 9.78
N ALA A 196 12.16 3.06 10.88
CA ALA A 196 10.99 2.53 11.58
C ALA A 196 10.13 3.64 12.19
N TRP A 197 10.77 4.66 12.77
CA TRP A 197 10.07 5.83 13.31
C TRP A 197 9.51 6.75 12.24
N ALA A 198 10.21 6.93 11.12
CA ALA A 198 9.71 7.69 9.99
C ALA A 198 8.51 7.00 9.32
N THR A 199 8.56 5.68 9.19
CA THR A 199 7.47 4.87 8.67
C THR A 199 6.24 4.90 9.59
N THR A 200 6.45 4.87 10.91
CA THR A 200 5.38 5.08 11.90
C THR A 200 4.71 6.44 11.71
N ALA A 201 5.49 7.50 11.46
CA ALA A 201 4.98 8.85 11.22
C ALA A 201 4.18 8.97 9.92
N LEU A 202 4.63 8.27 8.88
CA LEU A 202 3.94 8.19 7.59
C LEU A 202 2.59 7.47 7.73
N TYR A 203 2.58 6.32 8.42
CA TYR A 203 1.36 5.58 8.72
C TYR A 203 0.34 6.43 9.49
N LEU A 204 0.77 7.06 10.58
CA LEU A 204 -0.08 7.97 11.36
C LEU A 204 -0.60 9.10 10.47
N GLY A 205 0.26 9.68 9.63
CA GLY A 205 -0.11 10.74 8.70
C GLY A 205 -1.22 10.36 7.72
N PHE A 206 -1.17 9.16 7.13
CA PHE A 206 -2.26 8.67 6.29
C PHE A 206 -3.54 8.46 7.12
N LEU A 207 -3.42 7.86 8.30
CA LEU A 207 -4.54 7.55 9.18
C LEU A 207 -5.25 8.80 9.72
N THR A 208 -4.55 9.94 9.85
CA THR A 208 -5.13 11.21 10.35
C THR A 208 -5.70 12.10 9.24
N ARG A 209 -5.18 11.96 8.02
CA ARG A 209 -5.57 12.79 6.87
C ARG A 209 -6.91 12.38 6.27
N GLN A 210 -7.20 11.09 6.21
CA GLN A 210 -8.41 10.55 5.57
C GLN A 210 -9.02 9.39 6.36
N LEU A 211 -10.28 9.07 6.07
CA LEU A 211 -10.90 7.89 6.66
C LEU A 211 -10.30 6.64 6.01
N ASP A 212 -9.83 5.70 6.82
CA ASP A 212 -9.27 4.45 6.33
C ASP A 212 -10.39 3.59 5.70
N SER A 213 -10.31 3.34 4.39
CA SER A 213 -11.38 2.64 3.67
C SER A 213 -11.53 1.17 4.09
N HIS A 214 -10.51 0.55 4.68
CA HIS A 214 -10.65 -0.79 5.26
C HIS A 214 -11.55 -0.74 6.51
N ILE A 215 -11.34 0.25 7.39
CA ILE A 215 -12.20 0.46 8.56
C ILE A 215 -13.63 0.82 8.10
N VAL A 216 -13.78 1.75 7.17
CA VAL A 216 -15.10 2.17 6.66
C VAL A 216 -15.88 0.98 6.10
N ARG A 217 -15.23 0.13 5.29
CA ARG A 217 -15.86 -1.05 4.70
C ARG A 217 -16.31 -2.08 5.74
N LYS A 218 -15.54 -2.26 6.83
CA LYS A 218 -15.82 -3.28 7.85
C LYS A 218 -16.77 -2.78 8.95
N TYR A 219 -16.71 -1.49 9.30
CA TYR A 219 -17.35 -0.93 10.49
C TYR A 219 -18.13 0.37 10.27
N GLY A 220 -18.09 0.95 9.07
CA GLY A 220 -18.74 2.21 8.73
C GLY A 220 -17.94 3.47 9.08
N GLU A 221 -18.41 4.59 8.56
CA GLU A 221 -17.71 5.89 8.67
C GLU A 221 -17.59 6.38 10.11
N SER A 222 -18.61 6.17 10.95
CA SER A 222 -18.61 6.67 12.33
C SER A 222 -17.41 6.13 13.13
N LEU A 223 -17.09 4.83 12.98
CA LEU A 223 -15.92 4.26 13.65
C LEU A 223 -14.61 4.75 13.01
N ALA A 224 -14.55 4.86 11.69
CA ALA A 224 -13.37 5.40 11.00
C ALA A 224 -13.06 6.84 11.43
N ILE A 225 -14.09 7.68 11.64
CA ILE A 225 -13.94 9.04 12.16
C ILE A 225 -13.38 9.02 13.59
N ALA A 226 -13.90 8.15 14.46
CA ALA A 226 -13.40 8.01 15.82
C ALA A 226 -11.92 7.61 15.85
N VAL A 227 -11.54 6.57 15.09
CA VAL A 227 -10.14 6.11 14.98
C VAL A 227 -9.23 7.20 14.43
N ARG A 228 -9.67 7.94 13.40
CA ARG A 228 -8.90 9.08 12.85
C ARG A 228 -8.67 10.16 13.90
N ASN A 229 -9.65 10.46 14.75
CA ASN A 229 -9.50 11.46 15.80
C ASN A 229 -8.55 10.97 16.91
N GLU A 230 -8.66 9.70 17.34
CA GLU A 230 -7.68 9.07 18.25
C GLU A 230 -6.25 9.15 17.66
N ALA A 231 -6.11 8.90 16.35
CA ALA A 231 -4.84 8.98 15.65
C ALA A 231 -4.26 10.41 15.63
N ARG A 232 -5.10 11.44 15.50
CA ARG A 232 -4.67 12.85 15.46
C ARG A 232 -4.04 13.29 16.77
N ASP A 233 -4.64 12.92 17.89
CA ASP A 233 -4.10 13.25 19.20
C ASP A 233 -2.73 12.59 19.41
N ILE A 234 -2.58 11.33 18.96
CA ILE A 234 -1.31 10.60 19.02
C ILE A 234 -0.27 11.20 18.08
N GLU A 235 -0.66 11.57 16.86
CA GLU A 235 0.24 12.16 15.87
C GLU A 235 0.82 13.50 16.36
N VAL A 236 0.00 14.36 16.96
CA VAL A 236 0.44 15.64 17.53
C VAL A 236 1.55 15.41 18.57
N GLU A 237 1.34 14.50 19.52
CA GLU A 237 2.35 14.16 20.52
C GLU A 237 3.59 13.49 19.90
N TYR A 238 3.39 12.65 18.89
CA TYR A 238 4.47 11.95 18.18
C TYR A 238 5.42 12.93 17.49
N TRP A 239 4.89 13.97 16.84
CA TRP A 239 5.69 15.01 16.20
C TRP A 239 6.29 16.02 17.18
N ALA A 240 5.66 16.24 18.34
CA ALA A 240 6.16 17.13 19.38
C ALA A 240 7.46 16.63 20.03
N THR A 241 7.71 15.31 20.03
CA THR A 241 8.95 14.74 20.60
C THR A 241 10.11 14.72 19.61
N ASN A 242 11.32 14.98 20.10
CA ASN A 242 12.56 14.73 19.37
C ASN A 242 13.03 13.26 19.49
N ASN A 243 12.47 12.50 20.43
CA ASN A 243 12.74 11.08 20.62
C ASN A 243 11.44 10.27 20.52
N PRO A 244 11.13 9.69 19.35
CA PRO A 244 9.88 8.97 19.10
C PRO A 244 9.77 7.68 19.92
N LYS A 245 10.90 7.14 20.41
CA LYS A 245 10.91 6.00 21.33
C LYS A 245 10.12 6.27 22.62
N LEU A 246 10.02 7.54 23.06
CA LEU A 246 9.21 7.90 24.22
C LEU A 246 7.71 7.64 24.01
N MET A 247 7.26 7.63 22.74
CA MET A 247 5.88 7.33 22.36
C MET A 247 5.60 5.83 22.24
N GLN A 248 6.63 4.98 22.25
CA GLN A 248 6.52 3.55 22.01
C GLN A 248 5.47 2.88 22.92
N LYS A 249 5.50 3.18 24.21
CA LYS A 249 4.53 2.62 25.18
C LYS A 249 3.09 3.04 24.84
N LYS A 250 2.87 4.30 24.45
CA LYS A 250 1.55 4.83 24.11
C LYS A 250 1.03 4.19 22.81
N LEU A 251 1.89 4.08 21.80
CA LEU A 251 1.57 3.42 20.53
C LEU A 251 1.20 1.95 20.73
N LEU A 252 1.96 1.21 21.53
CA LEU A 252 1.66 -0.19 21.85
C LEU A 252 0.35 -0.35 22.63
N ALA A 253 0.06 0.54 23.58
CA ALA A 253 -1.22 0.51 24.30
C ALA A 253 -2.41 0.77 23.36
N TRP A 254 -2.26 1.70 22.41
CA TRP A 254 -3.28 1.97 21.41
C TRP A 254 -3.42 0.84 20.39
N ASP A 255 -2.31 0.20 19.99
CA ASP A 255 -2.31 -1.01 19.15
C ASP A 255 -3.16 -2.12 19.78
N VAL A 256 -2.90 -2.44 21.05
CA VAL A 256 -3.68 -3.43 21.81
C VAL A 256 -5.17 -3.06 21.85
N SER A 257 -5.49 -1.78 22.09
CA SER A 257 -6.88 -1.29 22.10
C SER A 257 -7.57 -1.45 20.74
N LEU A 258 -6.89 -1.13 19.64
CA LEU A 258 -7.45 -1.30 18.29
C LEU A 258 -7.66 -2.79 17.96
N LYS A 259 -6.69 -3.65 18.29
CA LYS A 259 -6.78 -5.10 18.06
C LYS A 259 -7.89 -5.75 18.91
N GLN A 260 -8.07 -5.34 20.16
CA GLN A 260 -9.19 -5.79 21.01
C GLN A 260 -10.56 -5.38 20.46
N ARG A 261 -10.63 -4.30 19.67
CA ARG A 261 -11.83 -3.85 18.95
C ARG A 261 -11.93 -4.44 17.54
N ASP A 262 -11.04 -5.36 17.17
CA ASP A 262 -10.88 -5.92 15.82
C ASP A 262 -10.65 -4.87 14.71
N ILE A 263 -10.13 -3.69 15.05
CA ILE A 263 -9.94 -2.58 14.12
C ILE A 263 -8.59 -2.72 13.41
N ASN A 264 -8.63 -2.69 12.07
CA ASN A 264 -7.44 -2.73 11.21
C ASN A 264 -7.41 -1.53 10.26
N PRO A 265 -6.52 -0.54 10.47
CA PRO A 265 -6.29 0.55 9.51
C PRO A 265 -5.42 0.09 8.33
N GLY A 266 -5.92 -0.90 7.57
CA GLY A 266 -5.14 -1.57 6.52
C GLY A 266 -4.85 -0.70 5.31
N THR A 267 -5.75 0.21 4.94
CA THR A 267 -5.52 1.07 3.77
C THR A 267 -4.37 2.06 4.02
N SER A 268 -4.26 2.57 5.25
CA SER A 268 -3.17 3.45 5.66
C SER A 268 -1.82 2.73 5.68
N ALA A 269 -1.81 1.44 6.07
CA ALA A 269 -0.66 0.55 5.91
C ALA A 269 -0.27 0.34 4.43
N ASP A 270 -1.25 0.04 3.56
CA ASP A 270 -0.99 -0.15 2.12
C ASP A 270 -0.38 1.10 1.46
N LEU A 271 -0.92 2.29 1.76
CA LEU A 271 -0.39 3.57 1.28
C LEU A 271 1.02 3.85 1.80
N THR A 272 1.30 3.44 3.05
CA THR A 272 2.64 3.56 3.65
C THR A 272 3.67 2.75 2.85
N VAL A 273 3.37 1.47 2.52
CA VAL A 273 4.26 0.64 1.69
C VAL A 273 4.50 1.28 0.31
N ALA A 274 3.43 1.76 -0.33
CA ALA A 274 3.55 2.38 -1.66
C ALA A 274 4.40 3.66 -1.65
N SER A 275 4.30 4.49 -0.61
CA SER A 275 5.15 5.67 -0.43
C SER A 275 6.61 5.31 -0.15
N LEU A 276 6.88 4.27 0.65
CA LEU A 276 8.24 3.77 0.88
C LEU A 276 8.85 3.23 -0.41
N LEU A 277 8.07 2.51 -1.23
CA LEU A 277 8.51 2.01 -2.53
C LEU A 277 8.82 3.18 -3.47
N LEU A 278 7.93 4.17 -3.53
CA LEU A 278 8.15 5.35 -4.36
C LEU A 278 9.44 6.08 -3.95
N SER A 279 9.69 6.27 -2.65
CA SER A 279 10.95 6.85 -2.14
C SER A 279 12.17 6.05 -2.59
N ALA A 280 12.14 4.72 -2.50
CA ALA A 280 13.25 3.88 -2.94
C ALA A 280 13.51 3.99 -4.45
N LEU A 281 12.46 4.12 -5.26
CA LEU A 281 12.53 4.28 -6.71
C LEU A 281 12.93 5.71 -7.14
N THR A 282 12.80 6.71 -6.28
CA THR A 282 13.32 8.06 -6.54
C THR A 282 14.79 8.18 -6.14
N ASP A 283 15.18 7.59 -5.01
CA ASP A 283 16.55 7.67 -4.49
C ASP A 283 17.55 6.85 -5.30
N SER A 284 17.10 5.74 -5.91
CA SER A 284 17.94 4.89 -6.77
C SER A 284 18.23 5.51 -8.15
N SER A 285 17.71 6.71 -8.42
CA SER A 285 17.84 7.42 -9.72
C SER A 285 19.00 8.42 -9.76
N VAL A 286 19.93 8.37 -8.80
CA VAL A 286 21.12 9.25 -8.70
C VAL A 286 22.40 8.46 -8.88
#